data_AF-A0A0F9Z7P8-F1
#
_entry.id   AF-A0A0F9Z7P8-F1
#
_cell.length_a   1.000
_cell.length_b   1.000
_cell.length_c   1.000
_cell.angle_alpha   90.00
_cell.angle_beta   90.00
_cell.angle_gamma   90.00
#
_symmetry.space_group_name_H-M   'P 1'
#
loop_
_entity.id
_entity.type
_entity.pdbx_description
1 polymer ?
#
loop_
_entity_poly.entity_id
_entity_poly.type
_entity_poly.pdbx_seq_one_letter_code
_entity_poly.pdbx_strand_id
1 'polypeptide(L)'
;MKNNQQLINNIIGQLQGINNMLTKNKECFDVLTQLKSVKSAVDSLTIKVIEENFFDCLKKCSTSEKQEEICKKFLQKIIKL
;
A
#
# COMPACT_ATOMS: atom_id res chain seq x y z
N MET A 1 -11.40 -13.76 -6.00
CA MET A 1 -10.33 -12.76 -5.76
C MET A 1 -9.92 -12.80 -4.29
N LYS A 2 -8.67 -12.49 -3.95
CA LYS A 2 -8.21 -12.42 -2.55
C LYS A 2 -8.83 -11.20 -1.83
N ASN A 3 -9.16 -11.34 -0.55
CA ASN A 3 -9.60 -10.21 0.28
C ASN A 3 -8.42 -9.40 0.82
N ASN A 4 -8.69 -8.22 1.41
CA ASN A 4 -7.63 -7.32 1.88
C ASN A 4 -6.75 -7.96 2.96
N GLN A 5 -7.33 -8.75 3.86
CA GLN A 5 -6.57 -9.46 4.90
C GLN A 5 -5.60 -10.49 4.31
N GLN A 6 -6.03 -11.25 3.30
CA GLN A 6 -5.17 -12.21 2.60
C GLN A 6 -4.03 -11.52 1.86
N LEU A 7 -4.26 -10.32 1.29
CA LEU A 7 -3.21 -9.53 0.64
C LEU A 7 -2.19 -9.01 1.65
N ILE A 8 -2.66 -8.47 2.78
CA ILE A 8 -1.81 -8.04 3.90
C ILE A 8 -0.93 -9.18 4.40
N ASN A 9 -1.51 -10.37 4.63
CA ASN A 9 -0.76 -11.53 5.09
C ASN A 9 0.34 -11.94 4.10
N ASN A 10 0.10 -11.82 2.79
CA ASN A 10 1.15 -12.08 1.79
C ASN A 10 2.29 -11.05 1.88
N ILE A 11 1.96 -9.75 2.02
CA ILE A 11 2.94 -8.67 2.16
C ILE A 11 3.80 -8.88 3.42
N ILE A 12 3.18 -9.27 4.54
CA ILE A 12 3.88 -9.62 5.78
C ILE A 12 4.86 -10.78 5.53
N GLY A 13 4.43 -11.84 4.84
CA GLY A 13 5.29 -12.96 4.49
C GLY A 13 6.48 -12.56 3.60
N GLN A 14 6.27 -11.65 2.64
CA GLN A 14 7.35 -11.10 1.81
C GLN A 14 8.36 -10.31 2.65
N LEU A 15 7.90 -9.46 3.56
CA LEU A 15 8.76 -8.69 4.47
C LEU A 15 9.57 -9.60 5.42
N GLN A 16 8.95 -10.66 5.94
CA GLN A 16 9.65 -11.68 6.72
C GLN A 16 10.72 -12.40 5.88
N GLY A 17 10.43 -12.71 4.62
CA GLY A 17 11.38 -13.24 3.66
C GLY A 17 12.59 -12.33 3.48
N ILE A 18 12.36 -11.03 3.27
CA ILE A 18 13.42 -10.02 3.14
C ILE A 18 14.28 -9.93 4.41
N ASN A 19 13.65 -9.94 5.59
CA ASN A 19 14.38 -9.95 6.87
C ASN A 19 15.31 -11.17 6.99
N ASN A 20 14.85 -12.34 6.55
CA ASN A 20 15.66 -13.55 6.50
C ASN A 20 16.78 -13.48 5.45
N MET A 21 16.57 -12.76 4.33
CA MET A 21 17.62 -12.56 3.32
C MET A 21 18.74 -11.65 3.84
N LEU A 22 18.38 -10.57 4.55
CA LEU A 22 19.32 -9.65 5.16
C LEU A 22 20.19 -10.33 6.23
N THR A 23 19.58 -11.15 7.10
CA THR A 23 20.32 -11.90 8.13
C THR A 23 21.25 -12.97 7.56
N LYS A 24 20.97 -13.46 6.35
CA LYS A 24 21.77 -14.49 5.65
C LYS A 24 22.79 -13.90 4.66
N ASN A 25 23.03 -12.59 4.66
CA ASN A 25 23.91 -11.89 3.71
C ASN A 25 23.66 -12.29 2.24
N LYS A 26 22.38 -12.36 1.84
CA LYS A 26 22.00 -12.55 0.43
C LYS A 26 22.49 -11.39 -0.44
N GLU A 27 22.69 -11.67 -1.73
CA GLU A 27 23.10 -10.69 -2.73
C GLU A 27 22.19 -9.45 -2.73
N CYS A 28 22.82 -8.27 -2.81
CA CYS A 28 22.15 -6.98 -2.74
C CYS A 28 21.02 -6.85 -3.77
N PHE A 29 21.25 -7.32 -5.00
CA PHE A 29 20.28 -7.23 -6.09
C PHE A 29 19.00 -8.04 -5.82
N ASP A 30 19.12 -9.21 -5.20
CA ASP A 30 17.96 -10.04 -4.85
C ASP A 30 17.10 -9.36 -3.79
N VAL A 31 17.73 -8.79 -2.77
CA VAL A 31 17.02 -8.04 -1.70
C VAL A 31 16.30 -6.83 -2.28
N LEU A 32 16.96 -6.06 -3.14
CA LEU A 32 16.35 -4.90 -3.81
C LEU A 32 15.17 -5.31 -4.70
N THR A 33 15.27 -6.45 -5.38
CA THR A 33 14.19 -6.99 -6.21
C THR A 33 12.98 -7.37 -5.36
N GLN A 34 13.19 -8.02 -4.20
CA GLN A 34 12.10 -8.36 -3.28
C GLN A 34 11.47 -7.11 -2.66
N LEU A 35 12.26 -6.10 -2.29
CA LEU A 35 11.73 -4.81 -1.81
C LEU A 35 10.84 -4.13 -2.86
N LYS A 36 11.24 -4.14 -4.14
CA LYS A 36 10.39 -3.63 -5.24
C LYS A 36 9.09 -4.42 -5.40
N SER A 37 9.15 -5.75 -5.23
CA SER A 37 7.96 -6.60 -5.25
C SER A 37 6.98 -6.25 -4.13
N VAL A 38 7.49 -6.06 -2.91
CA VAL A 38 6.68 -5.61 -1.76
C VAL A 38 6.04 -4.26 -2.01
N LYS A 39 6.81 -3.27 -2.51
CA LYS A 39 6.27 -1.95 -2.87
C LYS A 39 5.09 -2.08 -3.82
N SER A 40 5.25 -2.86 -4.89
CA SER A 40 4.21 -3.06 -5.91
C SER A 40 2.95 -3.72 -5.34
N ALA A 41 3.11 -4.67 -4.41
CA ALA A 41 2.00 -5.32 -3.72
C ALA A 41 1.24 -4.34 -2.80
N VAL A 42 1.96 -3.47 -2.09
CA VAL A 42 1.37 -2.40 -1.25
C VAL A 42 0.64 -1.38 -2.10
N ASP A 43 1.22 -0.93 -3.21
CA ASP A 43 0.59 0.02 -4.15
C ASP A 43 -0.72 -0.57 -4.70
N SER A 44 -0.70 -1.85 -5.11
CA SER A 44 -1.89 -2.55 -5.61
C SER A 44 -2.98 -2.68 -4.55
N LEU A 45 -2.62 -3.01 -3.30
CA LEU A 45 -3.58 -3.06 -2.20
C LEU A 45 -4.14 -1.68 -1.88
N THR A 46 -3.32 -0.64 -1.96
CA THR A 46 -3.74 0.75 -1.72
C THR A 46 -4.82 1.17 -2.70
N ILE A 47 -4.61 0.91 -4.00
CA ILE A 47 -5.62 1.17 -5.04
C ILE A 47 -6.90 0.39 -4.76
N LYS A 48 -6.80 -0.90 -4.42
CA LYS A 48 -7.97 -1.74 -4.12
C LYS A 48 -8.78 -1.22 -2.93
N VAL A 49 -8.11 -0.83 -1.84
CA VAL A 49 -8.77 -0.27 -0.65
C VAL A 49 -9.44 1.07 -0.96
N ILE A 50 -8.80 1.88 -1.80
CA ILE A 50 -9.38 3.11 -2.34
C ILE A 50 -10.65 2.75 -3.10
N GLU A 51 -10.61 1.87 -4.11
CA GLU A 51 -11.78 1.49 -4.92
C GLU A 51 -12.95 0.97 -4.07
N GLU A 52 -12.67 0.13 -3.08
CA GLU A 52 -13.69 -0.48 -2.21
C GLU A 52 -14.30 0.52 -1.21
N ASN A 53 -13.54 1.55 -0.78
CA ASN A 53 -13.97 2.49 0.27
C ASN A 53 -14.03 3.95 -0.21
N PHE A 54 -13.91 4.22 -1.52
CA PHE A 54 -13.68 5.57 -2.06
C PHE A 54 -14.77 6.54 -1.66
N PHE A 55 -16.03 6.12 -1.81
CA PHE A 55 -17.18 6.94 -1.49
C PHE A 55 -17.32 7.19 0.02
N ASP A 56 -16.93 6.24 0.87
CA ASP A 56 -16.98 6.39 2.32
C ASP A 56 -15.83 7.23 2.86
N CYS A 57 -14.65 7.12 2.26
CA CYS A 57 -13.49 7.96 2.59
C CYS A 57 -13.76 9.42 2.22
N LEU A 58 -14.35 9.67 1.04
CA LEU A 58 -14.78 11.00 0.62
C LEU A 58 -15.92 11.56 1.49
N LYS A 59 -16.96 10.76 1.78
CA LYS A 59 -18.08 11.19 2.64
C LYS A 59 -17.61 11.60 4.04
N LYS A 60 -16.67 10.87 4.64
CA LYS A 60 -16.12 11.20 5.97
C LYS A 60 -15.21 12.43 5.97
N CYS A 61 -14.67 12.81 4.82
CA CYS A 61 -13.83 14.00 4.66
C CYS A 61 -14.63 15.32 4.48
N SER A 62 -15.96 15.25 4.46
CA SER A 62 -16.84 16.35 4.01
C SER A 62 -17.54 17.08 5.17
N THR A 63 -16.81 17.52 6.20
CA THR A 63 -17.42 18.37 7.26
C THR A 63 -17.09 19.87 7.13
N SER A 64 -16.17 20.25 6.24
CA SER A 64 -15.89 21.65 5.84
C SER A 64 -15.13 21.71 4.50
N GLU A 65 -15.21 22.82 3.75
CA GLU A 65 -14.46 23.03 2.49
C GLU A 65 -12.95 22.77 2.65
N LYS A 66 -12.38 23.18 3.78
CA LYS A 66 -10.95 23.00 4.08
C LYS A 66 -10.57 21.52 4.23
N GLN A 67 -11.45 20.69 4.81
CA GLN A 67 -11.21 19.25 4.92
C GLN A 67 -11.37 18.54 3.58
N GLU A 68 -12.31 18.99 2.76
CA GLU A 68 -12.49 18.47 1.40
C GLU A 68 -11.22 18.70 0.55
N GLU A 69 -10.63 19.89 0.63
CA GLU A 69 -9.40 20.22 -0.10
C GLU A 69 -8.19 19.39 0.38
N ILE A 70 -8.03 19.22 1.69
CA ILE A 70 -6.96 18.38 2.27
C ILE A 70 -7.11 16.94 1.81
N CYS A 71 -8.34 16.42 1.82
CA CYS A 71 -8.61 15.03 1.46
C CYS A 71 -8.42 14.79 -0.04
N LYS A 72 -8.84 15.73 -0.90
CA LYS A 72 -8.53 15.72 -2.34
C LYS A 72 -7.03 15.73 -2.60
N LYS A 73 -6.25 16.58 -1.91
CA LYS A 73 -4.78 16.65 -2.04
C LYS A 73 -4.10 15.34 -1.60
N PHE A 74 -4.58 14.74 -0.52
CA PHE A 74 -4.06 13.47 -0.03
C PHE A 74 -4.34 12.32 -1.01
N LEU A 75 -5.57 12.22 -1.52
CA LEU A 75 -5.93 11.23 -2.53
C LEU A 75 -5.16 11.41 -3.83
N GLN A 76 -4.98 12.65 -4.30
CA GLN A 76 -4.14 12.92 -5.48
C GLN A 76 -2.70 12.47 -5.29
N LYS A 77 -2.14 12.59 -4.09
CA LYS A 77 -0.78 12.09 -3.79
C LYS A 77 -0.72 10.56 -3.80
N ILE A 78 -1.78 9.86 -3.37
CA ILE A 78 -1.83 8.40 -3.39
C ILE A 78 -2.07 7.86 -4.80
N ILE A 79 -2.92 8.49 -5.60
CA ILE A 79 -3.19 8.10 -6.99
C ILE A 79 -2.01 8.44 -7.92
N LYS A 80 -1.28 9.53 -7.62
CA LYS A 80 -0.06 9.92 -8.35
C LYS A 80 1.23 9.29 -7.79
N LEU A 81 1.12 8.21 -7.01
CA LEU A 81 2.25 7.28 -6.85
C LEU A 81 2.58 6.60 -8.18
#